data_AF-A0A962L9H5-F1
#
_entry.id   AF-A0A962L9H5-F1
#
_cell.length_a   1.000
_cell.length_b   1.000
_cell.length_c   1.000
_cell.angle_alpha   90.00
_cell.angle_beta   90.00
_cell.angle_gamma   90.00
#
_symmetry.space_group_name_H-M   'P 1'
#
loop_
_entity.id
_entity.type
_entity.pdbx_description
1 polymer ?
#
loop_
_entity_poly.entity_id
_entity_poly.type
_entity_poly.pdbx_seq_one_letter_code
_entity_poly.pdbx_strand_id
1 'polypeptide(L)'
;MAFARNRPVSPLILALMLQACAVGPAPAPAVSAAPIPTGPAAAAGDVPELQLNFPQQDKCDCSPARAKQDYTFLEKGYRALLDGEYDDAMESFQRYQRLESSPRADLEAGIAIAYVRMLPRSSFYDPVAARTAFRALREQNAKALRVHDYTRLMRQSLLNLLELQEDIDKLRADKAVLKEDLQKREEALKRLRDLTLKQKGAAQ
;
A
#
# COMPACT_ATOMS: atom_id res chain seq x y z
N MET A 1 4.97 15.76 -36.91
CA MET A 1 6.29 16.38 -36.68
C MET A 1 6.25 16.95 -35.27
N ALA A 2 7.06 16.57 -34.28
CA ALA A 2 8.44 16.10 -34.28
C ALA A 2 8.64 14.91 -33.33
N PHE A 3 9.44 13.95 -33.77
CA PHE A 3 10.04 12.88 -32.95
C PHE A 3 11.37 13.40 -32.40
N ALA A 4 11.58 13.31 -31.08
CA ALA A 4 12.90 13.48 -30.47
C ALA A 4 13.11 12.31 -29.50
N ARG A 5 13.76 11.21 -29.94
CA ARG A 5 15.21 10.97 -30.05
C ARG A 5 15.68 10.14 -28.86
N ASN A 6 15.53 8.82 -29.04
CA ASN A 6 16.18 7.76 -28.27
C ASN A 6 17.66 8.08 -28.04
N ARG A 7 18.09 8.04 -26.78
CA ARG A 7 19.51 7.94 -26.42
C ARG A 7 19.79 6.49 -26.00
N PRO A 8 20.75 5.79 -26.63
CA PRO A 8 21.18 4.48 -26.19
C PRO A 8 21.99 4.64 -24.90
N VAL A 9 21.46 4.13 -23.79
CA VAL A 9 22.22 4.02 -22.54
C VAL A 9 23.21 2.86 -22.72
N SER A 10 24.49 3.24 -22.81
CA SER A 10 25.64 2.36 -22.97
C SER A 10 25.71 1.29 -21.86
N PRO A 11 25.97 0.01 -22.16
CA PRO A 11 26.00 -1.09 -21.19
C PRO A 11 27.27 -1.12 -20.32
N LEU A 12 28.06 -0.05 -20.31
CA LEU A 12 29.35 0.02 -19.62
C LEU A 12 29.27 0.48 -18.15
N ILE A 13 28.06 0.65 -17.60
CA ILE A 13 27.86 1.12 -16.22
C ILE A 13 27.51 -0.04 -15.26
N LEU A 14 27.16 -1.22 -15.78
CA LEU A 14 26.69 -2.35 -14.97
C LEU A 14 27.84 -3.25 -14.41
N ALA A 15 29.09 -3.02 -14.81
CA ALA A 15 30.22 -3.87 -14.41
C ALA A 15 31.03 -3.34 -13.21
N LEU A 16 30.71 -2.16 -12.65
CA LEU A 16 31.52 -1.55 -11.59
C LEU A 16 30.99 -1.75 -10.15
N MET A 17 29.91 -2.52 -9.95
CA MET A 17 29.23 -2.61 -8.64
C MET A 17 29.42 -3.95 -7.91
N LEU A 18 30.39 -4.80 -8.31
CA LEU A 18 30.60 -6.13 -7.73
C LEU A 18 31.92 -6.34 -6.96
N GLN A 19 32.60 -5.27 -6.52
CA GLN A 19 33.83 -5.37 -5.71
C GLN A 19 33.74 -4.67 -4.34
N ALA A 20 32.74 -5.04 -3.54
CA ALA A 20 32.73 -4.69 -2.12
C ALA A 20 32.43 -5.93 -1.27
N CYS A 21 33.37 -6.89 -1.27
CA CYS A 21 33.45 -7.92 -0.24
C CYS A 21 34.15 -7.38 1.02
N ALA A 22 33.64 -7.80 2.17
CA ALA A 22 34.38 -8.07 3.41
C ALA A 22 35.25 -6.92 3.98
N VAL A 23 34.67 -6.15 4.90
CA VAL A 23 35.46 -5.37 5.86
C VAL A 23 34.93 -5.68 7.26
N GLY A 24 35.71 -6.47 8.01
CA GLY A 24 35.55 -6.61 9.45
C GLY A 24 35.92 -5.31 10.16
N PRO A 25 35.35 -5.01 11.34
CA PRO A 25 35.57 -3.73 12.00
C PRO A 25 37.02 -3.61 12.51
N ALA A 26 37.76 -2.66 11.95
CA ALA A 26 39.04 -2.17 12.47
C ALA A 26 38.84 -0.76 13.06
N PRO A 27 39.64 -0.37 14.07
CA PRO A 27 39.25 0.59 15.12
C PRO A 27 39.41 2.06 14.70
N ALA A 28 38.57 2.92 15.29
CA ALA A 28 38.60 4.37 15.08
C ALA A 28 39.73 5.07 15.89
N PRO A 29 40.29 6.19 15.37
CA PRO A 29 41.47 6.86 15.92
C PRO A 29 41.16 7.80 17.08
N ALA A 30 42.16 7.97 17.94
CA ALA A 30 42.14 8.79 19.13
C ALA A 30 42.18 10.31 18.82
N VAL A 31 41.33 11.07 19.51
CA VAL A 31 41.48 12.52 19.66
C VAL A 31 42.30 12.78 20.93
N SER A 32 43.40 13.51 20.76
CA SER A 32 44.41 13.81 21.77
C SER A 32 43.93 14.87 22.76
N ALA A 33 44.07 14.60 24.06
CA ALA A 33 44.01 15.59 25.13
C ALA A 33 45.39 15.68 25.80
N ALA A 34 45.80 16.91 26.11
CA ALA A 34 47.10 17.34 26.58
C ALA A 34 47.54 16.70 27.93
N PRO A 35 48.84 16.80 28.30
CA PRO A 35 49.50 15.87 29.22
C PRO A 35 49.21 16.19 30.70
N ILE A 36 48.94 15.15 31.48
CA ILE A 36 48.85 15.21 32.94
C ILE A 36 49.96 14.30 33.50
N PRO A 37 50.73 14.76 34.51
CA PRO A 37 52.05 14.24 34.85
C PRO A 37 52.06 12.80 35.37
N THR A 38 53.19 12.15 35.10
CA THR A 38 53.65 10.87 35.65
C THR A 38 53.56 10.86 37.19
N GLY A 39 52.55 10.15 37.70
CA GLY A 39 52.42 9.71 39.09
C GLY A 39 52.19 8.20 39.14
N PRO A 40 52.61 7.50 40.21
CA PRO A 40 52.79 6.05 40.21
C PRO A 40 51.45 5.30 40.07
N ALA A 41 51.51 4.16 39.38
CA ALA A 41 50.41 3.26 39.08
C ALA A 41 49.46 3.08 40.27
N ALA A 42 48.27 3.69 40.17
CA ALA A 42 47.18 3.47 41.11
C ALA A 42 46.43 2.19 40.70
N ALA A 43 46.26 1.33 41.68
CA ALA A 43 45.64 0.02 41.61
C ALA A 43 44.28 0.03 40.88
N ALA A 44 43.98 -1.10 40.24
CA ALA A 44 42.65 -1.44 39.75
C ALA A 44 41.63 -1.25 40.89
N GLY A 45 40.92 -0.13 40.86
CA GLY A 45 39.78 0.11 41.73
C GLY A 45 38.61 -0.71 41.21
N ASP A 46 38.06 -1.56 42.09
CA ASP A 46 36.81 -2.28 41.86
C ASP A 46 35.73 -1.31 41.35
N VAL A 47 35.26 -1.58 40.13
CA VAL A 47 34.01 -1.01 39.64
C VAL A 47 32.90 -1.78 40.37
N PRO A 48 32.07 -1.14 41.21
CA PRO A 48 31.01 -1.88 41.90
C PRO A 48 30.04 -2.43 40.86
N GLU A 49 29.84 -3.75 40.85
CA GLU A 49 28.78 -4.36 40.04
C GLU A 49 27.44 -3.78 40.51
N LEU A 50 26.74 -3.12 39.60
CA LEU A 50 25.42 -2.57 39.86
C LEU A 50 24.43 -3.73 40.01
N GLN A 51 24.26 -4.24 41.23
CA GLN A 51 23.25 -5.24 41.55
C GLN A 51 21.87 -4.60 41.43
N LEU A 52 21.22 -4.85 40.30
CA LEU A 52 19.82 -4.54 40.13
C LEU A 52 19.04 -5.54 41.00
N ASN A 53 18.46 -5.06 42.10
CA ASN A 53 17.57 -5.83 43.00
C ASN A 53 16.26 -6.20 42.29
N PHE A 54 16.35 -6.96 41.21
CA PHE A 54 15.21 -7.62 40.61
C PHE A 54 14.97 -8.93 41.36
N PRO A 55 13.71 -9.31 41.61
CA PRO A 55 13.42 -10.66 42.07
C PRO A 55 14.03 -11.67 41.09
N GLN A 56 14.81 -12.62 41.61
CA GLN A 56 15.44 -13.66 40.79
C GLN A 56 14.35 -14.44 40.07
N GLN A 57 14.33 -14.36 38.74
CA GLN A 57 13.38 -15.10 37.91
C GLN A 57 13.88 -16.53 37.74
N ASP A 58 13.89 -17.31 38.81
CA ASP A 58 14.42 -18.69 38.80
C ASP A 58 13.56 -19.68 38.01
N LYS A 59 12.45 -19.21 37.44
CA LYS A 59 11.65 -19.92 36.44
C LYS A 59 11.00 -18.91 35.49
N CYS A 60 11.78 -18.26 34.63
CA CYS A 60 11.15 -17.79 33.39
C CYS A 60 10.83 -19.02 32.55
N ASP A 61 9.62 -19.53 32.68
CA ASP A 61 9.01 -20.33 31.61
C ASP A 61 8.68 -19.37 30.47
N CYS A 62 9.75 -18.87 29.82
CA CYS A 62 9.74 -18.09 28.61
C CYS A 62 9.34 -18.99 27.42
N SER A 63 8.42 -19.93 27.65
CA SER A 63 7.68 -20.59 26.61
C SER A 63 7.10 -19.48 25.75
N PRO A 64 7.18 -19.55 24.40
CA PRO A 64 6.27 -18.81 23.57
C PRO A 64 4.90 -19.46 23.75
N ALA A 65 4.36 -19.52 24.97
CA ALA A 65 2.98 -19.24 25.19
C ALA A 65 2.78 -17.99 24.35
N ARG A 66 2.18 -18.16 23.16
CA ARG A 66 1.72 -17.05 22.35
C ARG A 66 1.12 -16.15 23.39
N ALA A 67 1.81 -15.05 23.74
CA ALA A 67 1.17 -13.96 24.42
C ALA A 67 -0.10 -13.86 23.62
N LYS A 68 -1.26 -14.08 24.26
CA LYS A 68 -2.52 -13.76 23.63
C LYS A 68 -2.33 -12.28 23.38
N GLN A 69 -1.74 -11.96 22.23
CA GLN A 69 -1.39 -10.62 21.87
C GLN A 69 -2.77 -10.05 21.80
N ASP A 70 -3.07 -9.18 22.75
CA ASP A 70 -4.37 -8.56 22.88
C ASP A 70 -4.47 -7.62 21.69
N TYR A 71 -4.70 -8.21 20.52
CA TYR A 71 -4.90 -7.51 19.29
C TYR A 71 -6.15 -6.68 19.51
N THR A 72 -6.00 -5.39 19.24
CA THR A 72 -7.12 -4.50 19.05
C THR A 72 -8.06 -5.12 18.02
N PHE A 73 -9.35 -4.76 18.08
CA PHE A 73 -10.29 -5.14 17.04
C PHE A 73 -9.81 -4.67 15.65
N LEU A 74 -9.04 -3.59 15.60
CA LEU A 74 -8.40 -3.13 14.37
C LEU A 74 -7.41 -4.17 13.81
N GLU A 75 -6.45 -4.64 14.61
CA GLU A 75 -5.47 -5.63 14.12
C GLU A 75 -6.09 -7.00 13.85
N LYS A 76 -7.12 -7.39 14.60
CA LYS A 76 -7.92 -8.59 14.28
C LYS A 76 -8.55 -8.48 12.90
N GLY A 77 -9.14 -7.31 12.59
CA GLY A 77 -9.71 -7.05 11.26
C GLY A 77 -8.67 -7.12 10.15
N TYR A 78 -7.46 -6.59 10.36
CA TYR A 78 -6.40 -6.71 9.37
C TYR A 78 -5.93 -8.14 9.13
N ARG A 79 -5.85 -8.96 10.19
CA ARG A 79 -5.43 -10.36 10.05
C ARG A 79 -6.45 -11.15 9.26
N ALA A 80 -7.71 -11.08 9.66
CA ALA A 80 -8.81 -11.69 8.92
C ALA A 80 -8.80 -11.25 7.44
N LEU A 81 -8.56 -9.95 7.18
CA LEU A 81 -8.46 -9.44 5.82
C LEU A 81 -7.28 -10.06 5.03
N LEU A 82 -6.12 -10.23 5.66
CA LEU A 82 -4.93 -10.84 5.05
C LEU A 82 -5.15 -12.33 4.76
N ASP A 83 -5.90 -13.01 5.62
CA ASP A 83 -6.26 -14.43 5.46
C ASP A 83 -7.44 -14.64 4.48
N GLY A 84 -8.07 -13.54 4.01
CA GLY A 84 -9.20 -13.56 3.07
C GLY A 84 -10.56 -13.80 3.74
N GLU A 85 -10.62 -13.75 5.07
CA GLU A 85 -11.82 -13.87 5.90
C GLU A 85 -12.55 -12.52 5.96
N TYR A 86 -13.25 -12.17 4.88
CA TYR A 86 -13.86 -10.84 4.73
C TYR A 86 -15.00 -10.55 5.72
N ASP A 87 -15.74 -11.58 6.14
CA ASP A 87 -16.81 -11.49 7.15
C ASP A 87 -16.25 -11.12 8.53
N ASP A 88 -15.23 -11.86 8.97
CA ASP A 88 -14.55 -11.60 10.25
C ASP A 88 -13.81 -10.26 10.26
N ALA A 89 -13.24 -9.87 9.11
CA ALA A 89 -12.63 -8.55 8.93
C ALA A 89 -13.66 -7.44 9.09
N MET A 90 -14.81 -7.55 8.40
CA MET A 90 -15.88 -6.55 8.45
C MET A 90 -16.45 -6.41 9.87
N GLU A 91 -16.73 -7.52 10.55
CA GLU A 91 -17.22 -7.50 11.92
C GLU A 91 -16.23 -6.78 12.85
N SER A 92 -14.94 -7.14 12.73
CA SER A 92 -13.87 -6.56 13.54
C SER A 92 -13.74 -5.05 13.33
N PHE A 93 -13.76 -4.57 12.08
CA PHE A 93 -13.68 -3.12 11.80
C PHE A 93 -14.93 -2.35 12.27
N GLN A 94 -16.13 -2.90 12.10
CA GLN A 94 -17.35 -2.28 12.62
C GLN A 94 -17.37 -2.25 14.15
N ARG A 95 -16.84 -3.28 14.80
CA ARG A 95 -16.70 -3.31 16.25
C ARG A 95 -15.68 -2.30 16.74
N TYR A 96 -14.55 -2.20 16.05
CA TYR A 96 -13.54 -1.17 16.29
C TYR A 96 -14.14 0.24 16.21
N GLN A 97 -14.90 0.54 15.14
CA GLN A 97 -15.58 1.82 14.97
C GLN A 97 -16.56 2.15 16.10
N ARG A 98 -17.31 1.16 16.58
CA ARG A 98 -18.32 1.37 17.64
C ARG A 98 -17.70 1.55 19.02
N LEU A 99 -16.58 0.91 19.29
CA LEU A 99 -15.96 0.91 20.61
C LEU A 99 -14.91 2.00 20.78
N GLU A 100 -14.18 2.36 19.72
CA GLU A 100 -13.23 3.46 19.74
C GLU A 100 -13.82 4.69 19.04
N SER A 101 -14.36 5.62 19.82
CA SER A 101 -14.95 6.85 19.32
C SER A 101 -13.93 7.99 19.22
N SER A 102 -12.90 7.82 18.38
CA SER A 102 -11.90 8.86 18.11
C SER A 102 -11.82 9.18 16.62
N PRO A 103 -11.44 10.43 16.22
CA PRO A 103 -11.28 10.77 14.80
C PRO A 103 -10.29 9.85 14.06
N ARG A 104 -9.28 9.36 14.78
CA ARG A 104 -8.33 8.37 14.25
C ARG A 104 -9.04 7.04 13.96
N ALA A 105 -9.78 6.53 14.95
CA ALA A 105 -10.48 5.25 14.85
C ALA A 105 -11.58 5.27 13.77
N ASP A 106 -12.32 6.38 13.66
CA ASP A 106 -13.32 6.59 12.60
C ASP A 106 -12.70 6.55 11.21
N LEU A 107 -11.54 7.19 11.04
CA LEU A 107 -10.81 7.18 9.78
C LEU A 107 -10.25 5.79 9.47
N GLU A 108 -9.67 5.11 10.46
CA GLU A 108 -9.12 3.75 10.32
C GLU A 108 -10.19 2.73 9.95
N ALA A 109 -11.25 2.65 10.74
CA ALA A 109 -12.38 1.77 10.47
C ALA A 109 -13.05 2.13 9.15
N GLY A 110 -13.28 3.42 8.89
CA GLY A 110 -13.93 3.89 7.67
C GLY A 110 -13.17 3.48 6.41
N ILE A 111 -11.84 3.66 6.40
CA ILE A 111 -10.99 3.25 5.29
C ILE A 111 -11.00 1.73 5.15
N ALA A 112 -10.90 0.99 6.26
CA ALA A 112 -10.88 -0.45 6.24
C ALA A 112 -12.19 -1.06 5.71
N ILE A 113 -13.33 -0.55 6.17
CA ILE A 113 -14.67 -0.94 5.69
C ILE A 113 -14.85 -0.58 4.21
N ALA A 114 -14.45 0.63 3.81
CA ALA A 114 -14.52 1.04 2.40
C ALA A 114 -13.65 0.13 1.51
N TYR A 115 -12.47 -0.27 1.97
CA TYR A 115 -11.62 -1.21 1.26
C TYR A 115 -12.27 -2.58 1.09
N VAL A 116 -12.80 -3.17 2.16
CA VAL A 116 -13.48 -4.47 2.09
C VAL A 116 -14.66 -4.44 1.10
N ARG A 117 -15.41 -3.33 1.06
CA ARG A 117 -16.51 -3.13 0.11
C ARG A 117 -16.06 -2.93 -1.34
N MET A 118 -14.81 -2.56 -1.59
CA MET A 118 -14.23 -2.49 -2.94
C MET A 118 -13.74 -3.84 -3.46
N LEU A 119 -13.63 -4.87 -2.62
CA LEU A 119 -13.09 -6.17 -3.01
C LEU A 119 -14.18 -7.04 -3.66
N PRO A 120 -14.05 -7.46 -4.94
CA PRO A 120 -15.07 -8.26 -5.63
C PRO A 120 -15.31 -9.64 -5.02
N ARG A 121 -14.37 -10.15 -4.23
CA ARG A 121 -14.47 -11.45 -3.55
C ARG A 121 -15.15 -11.36 -2.18
N SER A 122 -15.42 -10.16 -1.69
CA SER A 122 -16.10 -9.92 -0.42
C SER A 122 -17.61 -10.09 -0.59
N SER A 123 -18.25 -10.71 0.41
CA SER A 123 -19.71 -10.75 0.56
C SER A 123 -20.32 -9.33 0.67
N PHE A 124 -19.52 -8.35 1.08
CA PHE A 124 -19.90 -6.94 1.21
C PHE A 124 -19.55 -6.10 -0.02
N TYR A 125 -19.28 -6.72 -1.17
CA TYR A 125 -18.89 -5.99 -2.37
C TYR A 125 -19.97 -4.99 -2.80
N ASP A 126 -19.66 -3.71 -2.62
CA ASP A 126 -20.44 -2.57 -3.06
C ASP A 126 -19.48 -1.42 -3.42
N PRO A 127 -19.00 -1.40 -4.68
CA PRO A 127 -18.04 -0.40 -5.12
C PRO A 127 -18.67 0.99 -5.25
N VAL A 128 -20.00 1.14 -5.27
CA VAL A 128 -20.64 2.46 -5.33
C VAL A 128 -20.66 3.09 -3.94
N ALA A 129 -21.11 2.33 -2.93
CA ALA A 129 -21.12 2.79 -1.55
C ALA A 129 -19.69 3.02 -1.03
N ALA A 130 -18.75 2.13 -1.36
CA ALA A 130 -17.36 2.27 -0.94
C ALA A 130 -16.72 3.57 -1.45
N ARG A 131 -16.93 3.91 -2.74
CA ARG A 131 -16.42 5.15 -3.32
C ARG A 131 -17.04 6.38 -2.67
N THR A 132 -18.35 6.36 -2.44
CA THR A 132 -19.07 7.45 -1.77
C THR A 132 -18.53 7.68 -0.37
N ALA A 133 -18.36 6.62 0.42
CA ALA A 133 -17.78 6.69 1.76
C ALA A 133 -16.33 7.19 1.71
N PHE A 134 -15.51 6.67 0.80
CA PHE A 134 -14.10 7.04 0.71
C PHE A 134 -13.86 8.49 0.27
N ARG A 135 -14.74 9.08 -0.53
CA ARG A 135 -14.67 10.51 -0.88
C ARG A 135 -14.69 11.42 0.34
N ALA A 136 -15.47 11.08 1.37
CA ALA A 136 -15.49 11.85 2.61
C ALA A 136 -14.23 11.62 3.47
N LEU A 137 -13.68 10.41 3.42
CA LEU A 137 -12.52 10.00 4.24
C LEU A 137 -11.18 10.49 3.67
N ARG A 138 -11.05 10.60 2.34
CA ARG A 138 -9.78 10.93 1.68
C ARG A 138 -9.25 12.32 2.02
N GLU A 139 -10.15 13.26 2.32
CA GLU A 139 -9.84 14.64 2.67
C GLU A 139 -9.23 14.77 4.07
N GLN A 140 -9.33 13.73 4.90
CA GLN A 140 -8.79 13.73 6.26
C GLN A 140 -7.28 13.49 6.26
N ASN A 141 -6.57 14.21 7.14
CA ASN A 141 -5.12 14.10 7.25
C ASN A 141 -4.69 12.88 8.06
N ALA A 142 -4.62 11.73 7.38
CA ALA A 142 -4.15 10.46 7.92
C ALA A 142 -2.79 10.58 8.65
N LYS A 143 -1.85 11.36 8.12
CA LYS A 143 -0.52 11.54 8.73
C LYS A 143 -0.61 12.26 10.07
N ALA A 144 -1.40 13.33 10.15
CA ALA A 144 -1.61 14.09 11.37
C ALA A 144 -2.31 13.26 12.45
N LEU A 145 -3.28 12.43 12.05
CA LEU A 145 -4.02 11.54 12.95
C LEU A 145 -3.24 10.30 13.39
N ARG A 146 -2.02 10.10 12.87
CA ARG A 146 -1.15 8.94 13.16
C ARG A 146 -1.89 7.62 12.99
N VAL A 147 -2.65 7.50 11.90
CA VAL A 147 -3.36 6.24 11.60
C VAL A 147 -2.39 5.11 11.30
N HIS A 148 -2.84 3.89 11.61
CA HIS A 148 -2.15 2.64 11.44
C HIS A 148 -1.60 2.48 10.01
N ASP A 149 -0.44 1.84 9.91
CA ASP A 149 0.31 1.68 8.66
C ASP A 149 -0.50 0.97 7.58
N TYR A 150 -1.21 -0.11 7.95
CA TYR A 150 -2.11 -0.81 7.04
C TYR A 150 -3.26 0.08 6.56
N THR A 151 -3.84 0.93 7.41
CA THR A 151 -4.83 1.93 6.97
C THR A 151 -4.26 2.86 5.91
N ARG A 152 -3.03 3.35 6.09
CA ARG A 152 -2.41 4.25 5.11
C ARG A 152 -2.19 3.55 3.78
N LEU A 153 -1.75 2.30 3.81
CA LEU A 153 -1.59 1.49 2.60
C LEU A 153 -2.93 1.25 1.91
N MET A 154 -3.96 0.89 2.67
CA MET A 154 -5.32 0.69 2.15
C MET A 154 -5.89 2.00 1.56
N ARG A 155 -5.65 3.14 2.20
CA ARG A 155 -6.01 4.46 1.66
C ARG A 155 -5.37 4.69 0.29
N GLN A 156 -4.07 4.41 0.15
CA GLN A 156 -3.39 4.56 -1.14
C GLN A 156 -3.96 3.60 -2.19
N SER A 157 -4.24 2.35 -1.80
CA SER A 157 -4.84 1.38 -2.72
C SER A 157 -6.24 1.81 -3.18
N LEU A 158 -7.06 2.41 -2.30
CA LEU A 158 -8.38 2.95 -2.64
C LEU A 158 -8.28 4.11 -3.63
N LEU A 159 -7.27 4.98 -3.50
CA LEU A 159 -7.01 6.04 -4.48
C LEU A 159 -6.69 5.44 -5.86
N ASN A 160 -5.85 4.41 -5.91
CA ASN A 160 -5.52 3.75 -7.17
C ASN A 160 -6.75 3.03 -7.77
N LEU A 161 -7.57 2.38 -6.93
CA LEU A 161 -8.78 1.71 -7.39
C LEU A 161 -9.83 2.70 -7.95
N LEU A 162 -9.88 3.92 -7.41
CA LEU A 162 -10.72 4.98 -7.95
C LEU A 162 -10.28 5.40 -9.35
N GLU A 163 -8.97 5.66 -9.52
CA GLU A 163 -8.40 6.04 -10.82
C GLU A 163 -8.61 4.95 -11.87
N LEU A 164 -8.35 3.69 -11.51
CA LEU A 164 -8.60 2.55 -12.39
C LEU A 164 -10.07 2.42 -12.78
N GLN A 165 -10.99 2.74 -11.87
CA GLN A 165 -12.42 2.70 -12.16
C GLN A 165 -12.83 3.81 -13.16
N GLU A 166 -12.27 5.00 -13.02
CA GLU A 166 -12.48 6.11 -13.97
C GLU A 166 -11.97 5.74 -15.37
N ASP A 167 -10.80 5.10 -15.46
CA ASP A 167 -10.26 4.61 -16.71
C ASP A 167 -11.14 3.52 -17.33
N ILE A 168 -11.63 2.57 -16.52
CA ILE A 168 -12.56 1.52 -16.98
C ILE A 168 -13.85 2.14 -17.54
N ASP A 169 -14.40 3.14 -16.85
CA ASP A 169 -15.64 3.79 -17.26
C ASP A 169 -15.43 4.57 -18.57
N LYS A 170 -14.29 5.25 -18.72
CA LYS A 170 -13.89 5.90 -19.98
C LYS A 170 -13.76 4.89 -21.12
N LEU A 171 -13.04 3.78 -20.91
CA LEU A 171 -12.87 2.73 -21.92
C LEU A 171 -14.20 2.11 -22.34
N ARG A 172 -15.15 1.96 -21.41
CA ARG A 172 -16.51 1.49 -21.72
C ARG A 172 -17.28 2.48 -22.59
N ALA A 173 -17.17 3.77 -22.29
CA ALA A 173 -17.79 4.82 -23.10
C ALA A 173 -17.20 4.87 -24.51
N ASP A 174 -15.87 4.85 -24.64
CA ASP A 174 -15.18 4.85 -25.94
C ASP A 174 -15.57 3.63 -26.79
N LYS A 175 -15.65 2.44 -26.17
CA LYS A 175 -16.12 1.22 -26.84
C LYS A 175 -17.55 1.38 -27.34
N ALA A 176 -18.45 2.00 -26.56
CA ALA A 176 -19.83 2.18 -26.95
C ALA A 176 -19.95 3.12 -28.16
N VAL A 177 -19.23 4.24 -28.15
CA VAL A 177 -19.15 5.19 -29.27
C VAL A 177 -18.60 4.51 -30.52
N LEU A 178 -17.48 3.79 -30.38
CA LEU A 178 -16.85 3.11 -31.51
C LEU A 178 -17.76 2.04 -32.13
N LYS A 179 -18.53 1.32 -31.30
CA LYS A 179 -19.51 0.34 -31.78
C LYS A 179 -20.63 1.01 -32.59
N GLU A 180 -21.14 2.15 -32.12
CA GLU A 180 -22.16 2.92 -32.84
C GLU A 180 -21.63 3.45 -34.18
N ASP A 181 -20.41 3.98 -34.20
CA ASP A 181 -19.77 4.50 -35.41
C ASP A 181 -19.55 3.41 -36.45
N LEU A 182 -19.13 2.21 -36.02
CA LEU A 182 -18.99 1.06 -36.91
C LEU A 182 -20.35 0.65 -37.51
N GLN A 183 -21.41 0.62 -36.71
CA GLN A 183 -22.76 0.31 -37.22
C GLN A 183 -23.22 1.33 -38.27
N LYS A 184 -23.04 2.64 -38.02
CA LYS A 184 -23.37 3.69 -38.99
C LYS A 184 -22.60 3.54 -40.29
N ARG A 185 -21.30 3.19 -40.21
CA ARG A 185 -20.46 2.96 -41.39
C ARG A 185 -20.89 1.73 -42.17
N GLU A 186 -21.25 0.65 -41.49
CA GLU A 186 -21.78 -0.56 -42.14
C GLU A 186 -23.10 -0.28 -42.87
N GLU A 187 -24.00 0.48 -42.28
CA GLU A 187 -25.25 0.90 -42.94
C GLU A 187 -25.00 1.79 -44.15
N ALA A 188 -24.08 2.75 -44.04
CA ALA A 188 -23.71 3.61 -45.16
C ALA A 188 -23.14 2.78 -46.33
N LEU A 189 -22.27 1.80 -46.03
CA LEU A 189 -21.72 0.89 -47.04
C LEU A 189 -22.80 0.01 -47.68
N LYS A 190 -23.79 -0.47 -46.91
CA LYS A 190 -24.94 -1.21 -47.47
C LYS A 190 -25.75 -0.32 -48.44
N ARG A 191 -26.08 0.90 -48.05
CA ARG A 191 -26.80 1.85 -48.91
C ARG A 191 -26.01 2.17 -50.19
N LEU A 192 -24.71 2.38 -50.09
CA LEU A 192 -23.85 2.62 -51.26
C LEU A 192 -23.79 1.40 -52.18
N ARG A 193 -23.74 0.18 -51.63
CA ARG A 193 -23.82 -1.07 -52.41
C ARG A 193 -25.17 -1.17 -53.14
N ASP A 194 -26.27 -0.89 -52.46
CA ASP A 194 -27.61 -0.97 -53.06
C ASP A 194 -27.78 0.07 -54.18
N LEU A 195 -27.26 1.28 -53.99
CA LEU A 195 -27.28 2.33 -55.01
C LEU A 195 -26.42 1.98 -56.23
N THR A 196 -25.23 1.44 -56.02
CA THR A 196 -24.34 1.03 -57.12
C THR A 196 -24.89 -0.16 -57.91
N LEU A 197 -25.53 -1.12 -57.24
CA LEU A 197 -26.24 -2.23 -57.90
C LEU A 197 -27.41 -1.72 -58.75
N LYS A 198 -28.22 -0.78 -58.24
CA LYS A 198 -29.33 -0.18 -58.99
C LYS A 198 -28.87 0.64 -60.21
N GLN A 199 -27.79 1.40 -60.10
CA GLN A 199 -27.23 2.15 -61.25
C GLN A 199 -26.73 1.24 -62.37
N LYS A 200 -26.06 0.13 -62.04
CA LYS A 200 -25.57 -0.83 -63.04
C LYS A 200 -26.70 -1.54 -63.81
N GLY A 201 -27.83 -1.81 -63.13
CA GLY A 201 -29.00 -2.44 -63.76
C GLY A 201 -29.85 -1.50 -64.64
N ALA A 202 -29.70 -0.18 -64.49
CA ALA A 202 -30.43 0.81 -65.30
C ALA A 202 -29.68 1.23 -66.59
N ALA A 203 -28.43 0.79 -66.75
CA ALA A 203 -27.56 1.11 -67.90
C ALA A 203 -27.40 -0.07 -68.88
N GLN A 204 -28.24 -1.11 -68.76
CA GLN A 204 -28.38 -2.26 -69.67
C GLN A 204 -29.78 -2.26 -70.28
#